data_AF-A0A0K0D3V1-F1
#
_entry.id   AF-A0A0K0D3V1-F1
#
_cell.length_a   1.000
_cell.length_b   1.000
_cell.length_c   1.000
_cell.angle_alpha   90.00
_cell.angle_beta   90.00
_cell.angle_gamma   90.00
#
_symmetry.space_group_name_H-M   'P 1'
#
loop_
_entity.id
_entity.type
_entity.pdbx_description
1 polymer ?
#
loop_
_entity_poly.entity_id
_entity_poly.type
_entity_poly.pdbx_seq_one_letter_code
_entity_poly.pdbx_strand_id
1 'polypeptide(L)'
;MGKLSYSLYLIHWPIYIIVKTQLPNSIMSLHIGVVTAVIASVLLTETFEKFYLRADMKTIFCLILSLYAIIGAFYMNEMPKKLLINGSQRINEMFTPVCTLKNFDSHEICDIPFNRMNLSTEEIIRIDDFNCANDMTQLFYGRCSYRSDFAPWGWCDLSSENRTSVHKILVIGNSYAANQGRIVHEMCANSNVEVKIFQQNACEVLRVTMEYYHCRDSRRIFYEAVRQYNPDVLFILTRHLGWMELPTTTSNEAVAMIVSTAAAILRDLSQVVTDRIFVLHAIPRQKFNIHLNPSDVLGVGKVLDQMSFISQSLNLALARTITEKAVASCRKCRVIDYTQVFTVNNTYKTFDERTLLAYVNCQLHFTPYGLHRLRPFFKRICDNISYSRII
;
A
#
# COMPACT_ATOMS: atom_id res chain seq x y z
N MET A 1 16.47 -53.98 -10.28
CA MET A 1 16.47 -52.50 -10.38
C MET A 1 15.13 -51.89 -10.83
N GLY A 2 14.28 -52.59 -11.61
CA GLY A 2 13.02 -51.99 -12.13
C GLY A 2 11.98 -51.54 -11.09
N LYS A 3 11.93 -52.14 -9.89
CA LYS A 3 10.92 -51.81 -8.85
C LYS A 3 11.27 -50.57 -8.00
N LEU A 4 12.55 -50.21 -7.90
CA LEU A 4 12.99 -49.04 -7.13
C LEU A 4 13.02 -47.76 -7.97
N SER A 5 12.98 -47.92 -9.31
CA SER A 5 13.14 -46.84 -10.26
C SER A 5 12.00 -45.81 -10.19
N TYR A 6 10.78 -46.25 -9.89
CA TYR A 6 9.61 -45.37 -9.88
C TYR A 6 9.58 -44.46 -8.65
N SER A 7 9.74 -45.03 -7.45
CA SER A 7 9.82 -44.25 -6.20
C SER A 7 11.02 -43.30 -6.19
N LEU A 8 12.17 -43.72 -6.74
CA LEU A 8 13.35 -42.85 -6.85
C LEU A 8 13.09 -41.69 -7.82
N TYR A 9 12.44 -41.96 -8.95
CA TYR A 9 12.06 -40.93 -9.92
C TYR A 9 11.16 -39.85 -9.31
N LEU A 10 10.21 -40.21 -8.44
CA LEU A 10 9.31 -39.23 -7.83
C LEU A 10 9.99 -38.33 -6.79
N ILE A 11 10.94 -38.86 -6.02
CA ILE A 11 11.46 -38.15 -4.83
C ILE A 11 12.84 -37.52 -5.01
N HIS A 12 13.64 -37.95 -6.00
CA HIS A 12 15.00 -37.43 -6.15
C HIS A 12 15.01 -35.91 -6.43
N TRP A 13 14.04 -35.41 -7.19
CA TRP A 13 13.97 -33.98 -7.53
C TRP A 13 13.58 -33.09 -6.34
N PRO A 14 12.52 -33.39 -5.56
CA PRO A 14 12.26 -32.68 -4.30
C PRO A 14 13.45 -32.66 -3.33
N ILE A 15 14.12 -33.80 -3.14
CA ILE A 15 15.28 -33.90 -2.24
C ILE A 15 16.45 -33.05 -2.76
N TYR A 16 16.70 -33.06 -4.07
CA TYR A 16 17.70 -32.20 -4.70
C TYR A 16 17.43 -30.72 -4.44
N ILE A 17 16.17 -30.27 -4.57
CA ILE A 17 15.77 -28.89 -4.27
C ILE A 17 16.02 -28.54 -2.80
N ILE A 18 15.65 -29.41 -1.85
CA ILE A 18 15.86 -29.18 -0.42
C ILE A 18 17.35 -29.05 -0.10
N VAL A 19 18.17 -29.96 -0.62
CA VAL A 19 19.63 -29.93 -0.40
C VAL A 19 20.24 -28.64 -0.96
N LYS A 20 19.83 -28.20 -2.14
CA LYS A 20 20.33 -26.97 -2.77
C LYS A 20 19.89 -25.69 -2.04
N THR A 21 18.74 -25.74 -1.36
CA THR A 21 18.18 -24.57 -0.66
C THR A 21 18.65 -24.47 0.78
N GLN A 22 18.91 -25.58 1.46
CA GLN A 22 19.21 -25.59 2.90
C GLN A 22 20.67 -25.89 3.25
N LEU A 23 21.44 -26.51 2.35
CA LEU A 23 22.83 -26.86 2.61
C LEU A 23 23.80 -26.02 1.77
N PRO A 24 25.03 -25.79 2.27
CA PRO A 24 26.08 -25.11 1.49
C PRO A 24 26.35 -25.85 0.17
N ASN A 25 26.60 -25.10 -0.91
CA ASN A 25 26.96 -25.66 -2.21
C ASN A 25 28.33 -26.34 -2.16
N SER A 26 28.31 -27.64 -1.82
CA SER A 26 29.49 -28.50 -1.77
C SER A 26 29.20 -29.84 -2.42
N ILE A 27 30.25 -30.49 -2.93
CA ILE A 27 30.17 -31.85 -3.48
C ILE A 27 29.65 -32.82 -2.40
N MET A 28 30.01 -32.60 -1.13
CA MET A 28 29.53 -33.39 0.00
C MET A 28 28.01 -33.28 0.19
N SER A 29 27.44 -32.09 0.08
CA SER A 29 25.98 -31.87 0.19
C SER A 29 25.22 -32.63 -0.90
N LEU A 30 25.75 -32.65 -2.13
CA LEU A 30 25.17 -33.40 -3.24
C LEU A 30 25.22 -34.92 -3.00
N HIS A 31 26.34 -35.44 -2.47
CA HIS A 31 26.43 -36.86 -2.10
C HIS A 31 25.43 -37.24 -1.01
N ILE A 32 25.28 -36.40 0.02
CA ILE A 32 24.27 -36.60 1.07
C ILE A 32 22.87 -36.64 0.44
N GLY A 33 22.55 -35.70 -0.44
CA GLY A 33 21.26 -35.67 -1.14
C GLY A 33 20.95 -36.93 -1.95
N VAL A 34 21.94 -37.45 -2.69
CA VAL A 34 21.78 -38.70 -3.46
C VAL A 34 21.55 -39.88 -2.53
N VAL A 35 22.33 -40.01 -1.45
CA VAL A 35 22.17 -41.10 -0.47
C VAL A 35 20.79 -41.02 0.19
N THR A 36 20.36 -39.83 0.61
CA THR A 36 19.03 -39.60 1.19
C THR A 36 17.92 -39.98 0.21
N ALA A 37 18.04 -39.61 -1.07
CA ALA A 37 17.06 -39.98 -2.09
C ALA A 37 16.97 -41.49 -2.31
N VAL A 38 18.10 -42.19 -2.30
CA VAL A 38 18.11 -43.67 -2.41
C VAL A 38 17.48 -44.30 -1.18
N ILE A 39 17.85 -43.89 0.03
CA ILE A 39 17.27 -44.43 1.28
C ILE A 39 15.77 -44.18 1.35
N ALA A 40 15.32 -42.96 1.07
CA ALA A 40 13.91 -42.61 1.05
C ALA A 40 13.13 -43.42 0.02
N SER A 41 13.74 -43.70 -1.15
CA SER A 41 13.11 -44.50 -2.19
C SER A 41 12.92 -45.95 -1.76
N VAL A 42 13.95 -46.55 -1.14
CA VAL A 42 13.86 -47.90 -0.58
C VAL A 42 12.75 -47.96 0.46
N LEU A 43 12.70 -47.01 1.39
CA LEU A 43 11.67 -46.96 2.43
C LEU A 43 10.27 -46.87 1.80
N LEU A 44 10.04 -45.94 0.88
CA LEU A 44 8.74 -45.78 0.22
C LEU A 44 8.33 -47.02 -0.58
N THR A 45 9.26 -47.64 -1.30
CA THR A 45 8.97 -48.87 -2.05
C THR A 45 8.58 -50.01 -1.10
N GLU A 46 9.31 -50.19 0.00
CA GLU A 46 9.08 -51.29 0.93
C GLU A 46 7.83 -51.10 1.80
N THR A 47 7.60 -49.89 2.32
CA THR A 47 6.52 -49.63 3.27
C THR A 47 5.22 -49.19 2.62
N PHE A 48 5.28 -48.44 1.52
CA PHE A 48 4.10 -47.82 0.91
C PHE A 48 3.73 -48.47 -0.42
N GLU A 49 4.65 -48.53 -1.38
CA GLU A 49 4.38 -49.00 -2.74
C GLU A 49 3.92 -50.47 -2.76
N LYS A 50 4.65 -51.35 -2.08
CA LYS A 50 4.29 -52.78 -1.99
C LYS A 50 2.97 -53.03 -1.26
N PHE A 51 2.68 -52.21 -0.24
CA PHE A 51 1.40 -52.27 0.48
C PHE A 51 0.25 -51.81 -0.42
N TYR A 52 0.42 -50.65 -1.06
CA TYR A 52 -0.59 -50.05 -1.93
C TYR A 52 -0.96 -50.96 -3.11
N LEU A 53 0.03 -51.60 -3.75
CA LEU A 53 -0.21 -52.53 -4.87
C LEU A 53 -0.98 -53.81 -4.48
N ARG A 54 -1.04 -54.14 -3.19
CA ARG A 54 -1.74 -55.33 -2.67
C ARG A 54 -3.07 -54.98 -1.97
N ALA A 55 -3.36 -53.70 -1.80
CA ALA A 55 -4.54 -53.23 -1.08
C ALA A 55 -5.80 -53.37 -1.94
N ASP A 56 -6.94 -53.57 -1.28
CA ASP A 56 -8.24 -53.58 -1.95
C ASP A 56 -8.77 -52.15 -2.16
N MET A 57 -9.79 -52.01 -3.02
CA MET A 57 -10.33 -50.70 -3.40
C MET A 57 -10.83 -49.87 -2.22
N LYS A 58 -11.38 -50.52 -1.18
CA LYS A 58 -11.85 -49.83 0.04
C LYS A 58 -10.67 -49.25 0.82
N THR A 59 -9.60 -50.02 1.02
CA THR A 59 -8.40 -49.56 1.71
C THR A 59 -7.74 -48.39 0.96
N ILE A 60 -7.65 -48.48 -0.37
CA ILE A 60 -7.10 -47.40 -1.22
C ILE A 60 -7.91 -46.11 -1.07
N PHE A 61 -9.24 -46.20 -1.12
CA PHE A 61 -10.12 -45.04 -0.97
C PHE A 61 -9.97 -44.37 0.41
N CYS A 62 -9.93 -45.17 1.49
CA CYS A 62 -9.70 -44.66 2.84
C CYS A 62 -8.33 -43.99 3.00
N LEU A 63 -7.29 -44.56 2.38
CA LEU A 63 -5.94 -44.00 2.41
C LEU A 63 -5.87 -42.65 1.68
N ILE A 64 -6.47 -42.54 0.50
CA ILE A 64 -6.55 -41.29 -0.26
C ILE A 64 -7.26 -40.20 0.55
N LEU A 65 -8.44 -40.51 1.12
CA LEU A 65 -9.17 -39.58 1.97
C LEU A 65 -8.36 -39.14 3.19
N SER A 66 -7.65 -40.07 3.83
CA SER A 66 -6.80 -39.76 4.99
C SER A 66 -5.63 -38.85 4.61
N LEU A 67 -4.97 -39.11 3.47
CA LEU A 67 -3.90 -38.25 2.96
C LEU A 67 -4.42 -36.85 2.60
N TYR A 68 -5.56 -36.74 1.93
CA TYR A 68 -6.19 -35.43 1.66
C TYR A 68 -6.62 -34.72 2.94
N ALA A 69 -7.11 -35.45 3.95
CA ALA A 69 -7.45 -34.88 5.24
C ALA A 69 -6.21 -34.40 6.00
N ILE A 70 -5.10 -35.13 5.94
CA ILE A 70 -3.81 -34.71 6.52
C ILE A 70 -3.27 -33.49 5.78
N ILE A 71 -3.27 -33.48 4.44
CA ILE A 71 -2.87 -32.32 3.64
C ILE A 71 -3.78 -31.13 3.94
N GLY A 72 -5.09 -31.35 4.03
CA GLY A 72 -6.06 -30.31 4.39
C GLY A 72 -5.85 -29.80 5.81
N ALA A 73 -5.58 -30.67 6.78
CA ALA A 73 -5.26 -30.29 8.15
C ALA A 73 -3.93 -29.54 8.24
N PHE A 74 -2.91 -29.98 7.50
CA PHE A 74 -1.62 -29.30 7.40
C PHE A 74 -1.79 -27.95 6.72
N TYR A 75 -2.53 -27.85 5.62
CA TYR A 75 -2.86 -26.58 4.96
C TYR A 75 -3.65 -25.64 5.88
N MET A 76 -4.59 -26.16 6.66
CA MET A 76 -5.37 -25.37 7.62
C MET A 76 -4.58 -24.98 8.88
N ASN A 77 -3.52 -25.73 9.23
CA ASN A 77 -2.64 -25.48 10.37
C ASN A 77 -1.40 -24.63 10.00
N GLU A 78 -0.90 -24.76 8.77
CA GLU A 78 0.16 -23.96 8.14
C GLU A 78 -0.37 -22.67 7.53
N MET A 79 -1.68 -22.56 7.24
CA MET A 79 -2.30 -21.25 7.15
C MET A 79 -2.06 -20.57 8.50
N PRO A 80 -1.33 -19.44 8.55
CA PRO A 80 -0.77 -18.93 9.78
C PRO A 80 -1.85 -18.18 10.60
N LYS A 81 -2.89 -18.90 11.03
CA LYS A 81 -3.93 -18.38 11.93
C LYS A 81 -3.34 -17.99 13.29
N LYS A 82 -2.23 -18.62 13.71
CA LYS A 82 -1.51 -18.28 14.94
C LYS A 82 -0.47 -17.15 14.78
N LEU A 83 0.05 -16.87 13.57
CA LEU A 83 1.09 -15.86 13.35
C LEU A 83 0.52 -14.48 12.98
N LEU A 84 -0.71 -14.42 12.43
CA LEU A 84 -1.35 -13.16 12.04
C LEU A 84 -1.85 -12.34 13.24
N ILE A 85 -2.30 -12.96 14.34
CA ILE A 85 -2.90 -12.22 15.46
C ILE A 85 -1.83 -11.55 16.33
N ASN A 86 -0.73 -12.25 16.66
CA ASN A 86 0.36 -11.68 17.46
C ASN A 86 1.28 -10.78 16.62
N GLY A 87 1.44 -11.11 15.33
CA GLY A 87 2.18 -10.29 14.36
C GLY A 87 1.46 -8.99 14.02
N SER A 88 0.14 -9.01 13.78
CA SER A 88 -0.63 -7.79 13.51
C SER A 88 -0.67 -6.85 14.71
N GLN A 89 -0.83 -7.37 15.93
CA GLN A 89 -0.77 -6.54 17.13
C GLN A 89 0.61 -5.89 17.27
N ARG A 90 1.70 -6.66 17.15
CA ARG A 90 3.07 -6.14 17.20
C ARG A 90 3.35 -5.13 16.09
N ILE A 91 2.87 -5.37 14.87
CA ILE A 91 3.00 -4.44 13.73
C ILE A 91 2.19 -3.16 13.98
N ASN A 92 0.96 -3.28 14.50
CA ASN A 92 0.14 -2.13 14.88
C ASN A 92 0.80 -1.30 15.99
N GLU A 93 1.38 -1.95 17.00
CA GLU A 93 2.18 -1.30 18.04
C GLU A 93 3.39 -0.58 17.44
N MET A 94 4.11 -1.23 16.50
CA MET A 94 5.24 -0.62 15.78
C MET A 94 4.83 0.63 15.00
N PHE A 95 3.60 0.69 14.47
CA PHE A 95 3.11 1.83 13.70
C PHE A 95 2.30 2.84 14.50
N THR A 96 2.11 2.59 15.80
CA THR A 96 1.46 3.52 16.71
C THR A 96 2.45 4.64 17.03
N PRO A 97 2.14 5.91 16.72
CA PRO A 97 3.02 7.02 17.04
C PRO A 97 3.21 7.14 18.55
N VAL A 98 4.45 7.32 19.01
CA VAL A 98 4.79 7.55 20.42
C VAL A 98 5.13 9.03 20.60
N CYS A 99 4.31 9.73 21.38
CA CYS A 99 4.52 11.15 21.68
C CYS A 99 5.33 11.28 22.98
N THR A 100 6.37 12.11 22.99
CA THR A 100 7.20 12.37 24.18
C THR A 100 6.55 13.42 25.08
N LEU A 101 5.66 12.99 25.98
CA LEU A 101 5.21 13.63 27.25
C LEU A 101 3.68 13.66 27.42
N LYS A 102 3.27 13.61 28.70
CA LYS A 102 1.92 13.43 29.26
C LYS A 102 0.87 14.50 28.92
N ASN A 103 1.17 15.50 28.09
CA ASN A 103 0.21 16.55 27.76
C ASN A 103 -0.44 16.26 26.41
N PHE A 104 -1.72 15.86 26.45
CA PHE A 104 -2.56 15.65 25.28
C PHE A 104 -2.76 16.92 24.42
N ASP A 105 -2.39 18.10 24.93
CA ASP A 105 -2.52 19.40 24.24
C ASP A 105 -1.28 19.80 23.41
N SER A 106 -0.19 19.03 23.41
CA SER A 106 0.98 19.36 22.59
C SER A 106 0.81 18.85 21.15
N HIS A 107 0.92 19.75 20.17
CA HIS A 107 0.94 19.44 18.74
C HIS A 107 2.27 18.78 18.31
N GLU A 108 2.91 18.01 19.19
CA GLU A 108 4.16 17.31 18.88
C GLU A 108 3.93 16.27 17.79
N ILE A 109 4.81 16.25 16.79
CA ILE A 109 4.82 15.19 15.79
C ILE A 109 5.26 13.92 16.50
N CYS A 110 4.30 13.08 16.87
CA CYS A 110 4.57 11.79 17.48
C CYS A 110 5.43 10.94 16.53
N ASP A 111 6.58 10.52 17.03
CA ASP A 111 7.55 9.75 16.24
C ASP A 111 7.13 8.29 16.23
N ILE A 112 7.38 7.60 15.12
CA ILE A 112 7.30 6.15 15.14
C ILE A 112 8.72 5.65 15.47
N PRO A 113 8.91 4.79 16.49
CA PRO A 113 10.25 4.41 16.96
C PRO A 113 11.05 3.53 15.99
N PHE A 114 10.85 3.62 14.66
CA PHE A 114 11.60 2.91 13.63
C PHE A 114 13.11 3.12 13.73
N ASN A 115 13.55 4.35 14.00
CA ASN A 115 14.96 4.65 14.16
C ASN A 115 15.63 3.92 15.34
N ARG A 116 14.82 3.36 16.26
CA ARG A 116 15.25 2.61 17.45
C ARG A 116 15.07 1.10 17.31
N MET A 117 14.46 0.63 16.21
CA MET A 117 14.24 -0.80 16.00
C MET A 117 15.42 -1.41 15.25
N ASN A 118 16.06 -2.38 15.89
CA ASN A 118 17.05 -3.24 15.25
C ASN A 118 16.31 -4.42 14.61
N LEU A 119 15.72 -4.20 13.44
CA LEU A 119 14.91 -5.20 12.73
C LEU A 119 15.81 -6.15 11.94
N SER A 120 15.52 -7.46 12.01
CA SER A 120 16.15 -8.43 11.11
C SER A 120 15.59 -8.30 9.69
N THR A 121 16.34 -8.79 8.70
CA THR A 121 15.88 -8.86 7.31
C THR A 121 14.54 -9.60 7.18
N GLU A 122 14.36 -10.70 7.90
CA GLU A 122 13.11 -11.46 7.90
C GLU A 122 11.94 -10.66 8.49
N GLU A 123 12.19 -9.83 9.50
CA GLU A 123 11.17 -8.94 10.07
C GLU A 123 10.74 -7.86 9.07
N ILE A 124 11.68 -7.28 8.32
CA ILE A 124 11.40 -6.28 7.27
C ILE A 124 10.52 -6.88 6.18
N ILE A 125 10.91 -8.04 5.65
CA ILE A 125 10.14 -8.74 4.61
C ILE A 125 8.71 -9.03 5.10
N ARG A 126 8.58 -9.52 6.34
CA ARG A 126 7.26 -9.79 6.94
C ARG A 126 6.40 -8.55 7.10
N ILE A 127 7.00 -7.41 7.46
CA ILE A 127 6.27 -6.14 7.59
C ILE A 127 5.77 -5.69 6.20
N ASP A 128 6.62 -5.74 5.18
CA ASP A 128 6.23 -5.30 3.83
C ASP A 128 5.19 -6.25 3.20
N ASP A 129 5.33 -7.56 3.38
CA ASP A 129 4.32 -8.54 2.97
C ASP A 129 3.02 -8.35 3.74
N PHE A 130 3.06 -8.05 5.03
CA PHE A 130 1.88 -7.74 5.82
C PHE A 130 1.16 -6.49 5.29
N ASN A 131 1.90 -5.42 5.00
CA ASN A 131 1.35 -4.18 4.44
C ASN A 131 0.72 -4.41 3.06
N CYS A 132 1.30 -5.30 2.26
CA CYS A 132 0.74 -5.71 0.99
C CYS A 132 -0.56 -6.51 1.16
N ALA A 133 -0.54 -7.56 1.99
CA ALA A 133 -1.68 -8.45 2.20
C ALA A 133 -2.88 -7.75 2.87
N ASN A 134 -2.62 -6.71 3.67
CA ASN A 134 -3.64 -5.98 4.42
C ASN A 134 -3.95 -4.59 3.82
N ASP A 135 -3.63 -4.35 2.54
CA ASP A 135 -3.80 -3.05 1.88
C ASP A 135 -5.17 -2.43 2.13
N MET A 136 -6.24 -3.17 1.85
CA MET A 136 -7.62 -2.72 2.03
C MET A 136 -7.94 -2.39 3.50
N THR A 137 -7.51 -3.24 4.43
CA THR A 137 -7.68 -3.00 5.87
C THR A 137 -6.94 -1.74 6.33
N GLN A 138 -5.78 -1.46 5.73
CA GLN A 138 -4.99 -0.26 6.04
C GLN A 138 -5.60 1.03 5.52
N LEU A 139 -6.56 0.98 4.58
CA LEU A 139 -7.33 2.15 4.18
C LEU A 139 -8.36 2.58 5.24
N PHE A 140 -8.74 1.70 6.16
CA PHE A 140 -9.61 2.06 7.28
C PHE A 140 -8.88 2.94 8.29
N TYR A 141 -9.60 3.92 8.82
CA TYR A 141 -9.11 4.78 9.88
C TYR A 141 -9.97 4.60 11.13
N GLY A 142 -9.37 4.11 12.22
CA GLY A 142 -10.12 3.74 13.43
C GLY A 142 -10.86 4.88 14.13
N ARG A 143 -10.51 6.14 13.86
CA ARG A 143 -11.24 7.32 14.38
C ARG A 143 -12.45 7.72 13.52
N CYS A 144 -12.67 7.02 12.42
CA CYS A 144 -13.69 7.34 11.44
C CYS A 144 -15.04 6.71 11.77
N SER A 145 -16.08 7.53 11.77
CA SER A 145 -17.46 7.09 11.66
C SER A 145 -17.87 7.08 10.18
N TYR A 146 -17.87 5.90 9.58
CA TYR A 146 -18.26 5.74 8.18
C TYR A 146 -19.77 5.78 8.01
N ARG A 147 -20.26 6.50 6.99
CA ARG A 147 -21.70 6.58 6.68
C ARG A 147 -22.20 5.48 5.74
N SER A 148 -21.29 4.68 5.20
CA SER A 148 -21.55 3.66 4.19
C SER A 148 -21.17 2.30 4.74
N ASP A 149 -21.98 1.28 4.44
CA ASP A 149 -21.67 -0.12 4.73
C ASP A 149 -20.49 -0.63 3.89
N PHE A 150 -20.17 0.06 2.80
CA PHE A 150 -19.01 -0.21 1.94
C PHE A 150 -17.78 0.58 2.37
N ALA A 151 -17.58 0.77 3.67
CA ALA A 151 -16.39 1.43 4.20
C ALA A 151 -15.10 0.80 3.61
N PRO A 152 -14.06 1.60 3.32
CA PRO A 152 -13.94 3.01 3.66
C PRO A 152 -14.62 3.97 2.65
N TRP A 153 -15.37 3.49 1.66
CA TRP A 153 -15.87 4.34 0.57
C TRP A 153 -17.03 5.25 1.00
N GLY A 154 -17.02 6.48 0.50
CA GLY A 154 -17.96 7.53 0.87
C GLY A 154 -17.45 8.43 1.99
N TRP A 155 -18.36 8.85 2.87
CA TRP A 155 -18.07 9.77 3.96
C TRP A 155 -17.40 9.08 5.14
N CYS A 156 -16.36 9.75 5.62
CA CYS A 156 -15.70 9.48 6.87
C CYS A 156 -15.82 10.72 7.78
N ASP A 157 -16.69 10.63 8.79
CA ASP A 157 -16.82 11.66 9.81
C ASP A 157 -15.80 11.41 10.92
N LEU A 158 -15.01 12.43 11.24
CA LEU A 158 -14.03 12.38 12.32
C LEU A 158 -14.57 13.21 13.47
N SER A 159 -14.58 12.64 14.67
CA SER A 159 -15.12 13.32 15.84
C SER A 159 -14.31 14.58 16.14
N SER A 160 -14.95 15.74 16.10
CA SER A 160 -14.37 16.96 16.67
C SER A 160 -14.33 16.81 18.19
N GLU A 161 -13.18 17.05 18.82
CA GLU A 161 -13.05 17.07 20.28
C GLU A 161 -13.93 18.15 20.92
N ASN A 162 -14.40 19.15 20.14
CA ASN A 162 -15.37 20.15 20.55
C ASN A 162 -16.45 20.43 19.49
N ARG A 163 -17.71 20.62 19.90
CA ARG A 163 -18.84 20.84 18.97
C ARG A 163 -18.93 22.26 18.35
N THR A 164 -17.88 23.07 18.49
CA THR A 164 -17.84 24.48 18.09
C THR A 164 -16.76 24.76 17.03
N SER A 165 -16.47 23.80 16.15
CA SER A 165 -15.47 23.96 15.09
C SER A 165 -15.79 25.18 14.21
N VAL A 166 -14.81 26.08 14.10
CA VAL A 166 -14.94 27.34 13.35
C VAL A 166 -14.52 27.15 11.90
N HIS A 167 -13.53 26.27 11.66
CA HIS A 167 -12.95 26.03 10.36
C HIS A 167 -13.18 24.59 9.90
N LYS A 168 -13.40 24.43 8.60
CA LYS A 168 -13.71 23.14 7.97
C LYS A 168 -12.68 22.78 6.92
N ILE A 169 -12.05 21.63 7.09
CA ILE A 169 -11.19 21.01 6.09
C ILE A 169 -11.87 19.77 5.52
N LEU A 170 -11.88 19.64 4.21
CA LEU A 170 -12.33 18.43 3.52
C LEU A 170 -11.17 17.81 2.75
N VAL A 171 -11.02 16.50 2.87
CA VAL A 171 -10.14 15.70 2.02
C VAL A 171 -11.01 14.91 1.04
N ILE A 172 -10.75 15.03 -0.25
CA ILE A 172 -11.40 14.24 -1.29
C ILE A 172 -10.41 13.51 -2.18
N GLY A 173 -10.81 12.38 -2.76
CA GLY A 173 -9.99 11.67 -3.73
C GLY A 173 -10.37 10.21 -3.90
N ASN A 174 -9.43 9.46 -4.47
CA ASN A 174 -9.55 8.02 -4.58
C ASN A 174 -9.05 7.31 -3.31
N SER A 175 -8.55 6.09 -3.43
CA SER A 175 -7.96 5.35 -2.31
C SER A 175 -6.80 6.11 -1.64
N TYR A 176 -6.19 7.09 -2.31
CA TYR A 176 -5.22 8.00 -1.68
C TYR A 176 -5.84 8.90 -0.61
N ALA A 177 -7.09 9.35 -0.77
CA ALA A 177 -7.79 10.08 0.28
C ALA A 177 -8.05 9.19 1.50
N ALA A 178 -8.37 7.90 1.30
CA ALA A 178 -8.55 6.93 2.39
C ALA A 178 -7.26 6.63 3.14
N ASN A 179 -6.19 6.49 2.39
CA ASN A 179 -4.88 6.21 2.94
C ASN A 179 -4.28 7.43 3.65
N GLN A 180 -4.25 8.58 2.99
CA GLN A 180 -3.50 9.77 3.43
C GLN A 180 -4.34 10.80 4.18
N GLY A 181 -5.66 10.81 4.00
CA GLY A 181 -6.55 11.78 4.65
C GLY A 181 -6.48 11.72 6.18
N ARG A 182 -6.13 10.57 6.75
CA ARG A 182 -5.85 10.43 8.19
C ARG A 182 -4.72 11.35 8.65
N ILE A 183 -3.70 11.55 7.82
CA ILE A 183 -2.55 12.41 8.18
C ILE A 183 -2.96 13.88 8.14
N VAL A 184 -3.84 14.27 7.20
CA VAL A 184 -4.43 15.62 7.22
C VAL A 184 -5.20 15.84 8.51
N HIS A 185 -6.02 14.87 8.94
CA HIS A 185 -6.72 14.96 10.22
C HIS A 185 -5.74 15.03 11.41
N GLU A 186 -4.79 14.10 11.50
CA GLU A 186 -3.81 14.06 12.59
C GLU A 186 -3.02 15.37 12.73
N MET A 187 -2.71 16.04 11.61
CA MET A 187 -1.85 17.22 11.61
C MET A 187 -2.60 18.56 11.62
N CYS A 188 -3.85 18.60 11.13
CA CYS A 188 -4.63 19.84 11.03
C CYS A 188 -5.76 19.95 12.07
N ALA A 189 -6.32 18.83 12.55
CA ALA A 189 -7.47 18.87 13.46
C ALA A 189 -7.04 19.41 14.83
N ASN A 190 -7.86 20.29 15.38
CA ASN A 190 -7.73 20.83 16.74
C ASN A 190 -9.11 21.34 17.19
N SER A 191 -9.17 21.99 18.35
CA SER A 191 -10.42 22.51 18.93
C SER A 191 -11.23 23.44 18.02
N ASN A 192 -10.61 24.08 17.03
CA ASN A 192 -11.25 25.01 16.10
C ASN A 192 -11.35 24.50 14.65
N VAL A 193 -10.78 23.33 14.33
CA VAL A 193 -10.69 22.81 12.96
C VAL A 193 -11.30 21.41 12.87
N GLU A 194 -12.40 21.29 12.13
CA GLU A 194 -13.03 20.01 11.81
C GLU A 194 -12.52 19.48 10.46
N VAL A 195 -12.05 18.24 10.44
CA VAL A 195 -11.59 17.57 9.22
C VAL A 195 -12.55 16.44 8.88
N LYS A 196 -12.98 16.37 7.62
CA LYS A 196 -13.69 15.21 7.07
C LYS A 196 -12.98 14.64 5.85
N ILE A 197 -13.24 13.38 5.58
CA ILE A 197 -12.70 12.70 4.39
C ILE A 197 -13.87 12.15 3.58
N PHE A 198 -13.83 12.34 2.27
CA PHE A 198 -14.76 11.73 1.33
C PHE A 198 -14.00 11.05 0.19
N GLN A 199 -14.17 9.75 0.04
CA GLN A 199 -13.39 8.96 -0.93
C GLN A 199 -14.23 8.07 -1.82
N GLN A 200 -13.77 7.89 -3.06
CA GLN A 200 -14.37 6.99 -4.03
C GLN A 200 -13.30 6.05 -4.57
N ASN A 201 -13.51 4.73 -4.49
CA ASN A 201 -12.51 3.77 -4.95
C ASN A 201 -12.16 3.98 -6.43
N ALA A 202 -10.87 4.12 -6.73
CA ALA A 202 -10.30 4.37 -8.05
C ALA A 202 -10.73 5.69 -8.75
N CYS A 203 -11.81 6.35 -8.36
CA CYS A 203 -12.34 7.50 -9.08
C CYS A 203 -11.49 8.76 -8.85
N GLU A 204 -11.00 9.34 -9.94
CA GLU A 204 -10.21 10.57 -9.89
C GLU A 204 -11.11 11.82 -9.80
N VAL A 205 -10.63 12.86 -9.12
CA VAL A 205 -11.39 14.10 -8.93
C VAL A 205 -11.32 14.99 -10.17
N LEU A 206 -10.13 15.10 -10.79
CA LEU A 206 -9.86 16.02 -11.90
C LEU A 206 -10.10 15.41 -13.29
N ARG A 207 -10.55 14.16 -13.35
CA ARG A 207 -10.98 13.47 -14.56
C ARG A 207 -12.00 12.40 -14.22
N VAL A 208 -12.85 12.05 -15.17
CA VAL A 208 -13.69 10.86 -15.04
C VAL A 208 -12.86 9.62 -15.36
N THR A 209 -12.82 8.68 -14.43
CA THR A 209 -12.23 7.35 -14.62
C THR A 209 -13.27 6.48 -15.32
N MET A 210 -13.02 6.12 -16.59
CA MET A 210 -14.00 5.46 -17.46
C MET A 210 -14.01 3.94 -17.31
N GLU A 211 -12.94 3.40 -16.73
CA GLU A 211 -12.68 1.98 -16.54
C GLU A 211 -13.65 1.34 -15.55
N TYR A 212 -14.26 2.14 -14.67
CA TYR A 212 -15.18 1.66 -13.65
C TYR A 212 -16.53 2.37 -13.74
N TYR A 213 -17.62 1.59 -13.82
CA TYR A 213 -18.98 2.12 -13.98
C TYR A 213 -19.37 3.10 -12.87
N HIS A 214 -19.02 2.82 -11.61
CA HIS A 214 -19.34 3.67 -10.47
C HIS A 214 -18.61 5.03 -10.50
N CYS A 215 -17.54 5.17 -11.29
CA CYS A 215 -16.81 6.43 -11.43
C CYS A 215 -17.38 7.37 -12.50
N ARG A 216 -18.36 6.95 -13.31
CA ARG A 216 -18.92 7.79 -14.40
C ARG A 216 -19.53 9.10 -13.88
N ASP A 217 -20.10 9.06 -12.69
CA ASP A 217 -20.69 10.21 -12.00
C ASP A 217 -19.73 10.91 -11.03
N SER A 218 -18.43 10.56 -11.03
CA SER A 218 -17.48 11.01 -10.00
C SER A 218 -17.41 12.52 -9.88
N ARG A 219 -17.44 13.27 -11.00
CA ARG A 219 -17.45 14.75 -10.99
C ARG A 219 -18.61 15.30 -10.17
N ARG A 220 -19.83 14.79 -10.40
CA ARG A 220 -21.03 15.21 -9.68
C ARG A 220 -20.93 14.83 -8.20
N ILE A 221 -20.55 13.57 -7.92
CA ILE A 221 -20.44 13.03 -6.56
C ILE A 221 -19.44 13.83 -5.72
N PHE A 222 -18.24 14.11 -6.24
CA PHE A 222 -17.25 14.92 -5.53
C PHE A 222 -17.73 16.37 -5.34
N TYR A 223 -18.31 16.99 -6.37
CA TYR A 223 -18.83 18.35 -6.25
C TYR A 223 -19.94 18.45 -5.20
N GLU A 224 -20.87 17.50 -5.18
CA GLU A 224 -21.93 17.40 -4.17
C GLU A 224 -21.36 17.24 -2.76
N ALA A 225 -20.30 16.44 -2.58
CA ALA A 225 -19.65 16.29 -1.29
C ALA A 225 -19.02 17.63 -0.80
N VAL A 226 -18.32 18.35 -1.69
CA VAL A 226 -17.75 19.67 -1.37
C VAL A 226 -18.85 20.68 -1.06
N ARG A 227 -19.94 20.69 -1.84
CA ARG A 227 -21.10 21.56 -1.62
C ARG A 227 -21.82 21.26 -0.31
N GLN A 228 -22.03 19.97 0.01
CA GLN A 228 -22.72 19.54 1.22
C GLN A 228 -21.96 19.97 2.47
N TYR A 229 -20.64 19.85 2.48
CA TYR A 229 -19.84 20.16 3.65
C TYR A 229 -19.41 21.64 3.73
N ASN A 230 -19.31 22.31 2.59
CA ASN A 230 -18.92 23.71 2.45
C ASN A 230 -17.61 24.05 3.22
N PRO A 231 -16.47 23.44 2.82
CA PRO A 231 -15.21 23.59 3.53
C PRO A 231 -14.53 24.95 3.27
N ASP A 232 -13.72 25.38 4.22
CA ASP A 232 -12.79 26.48 4.01
C ASP A 232 -11.57 26.04 3.20
N VAL A 233 -11.08 24.82 3.49
CA VAL A 233 -9.93 24.24 2.82
C VAL A 233 -10.26 22.87 2.26
N LEU A 234 -9.85 22.63 1.01
CA LEU A 234 -10.01 21.35 0.33
C LEU A 234 -8.66 20.73 0.00
N PHE A 235 -8.45 19.47 0.35
CA PHE A 235 -7.33 18.66 -0.14
C PHE A 235 -7.85 17.65 -1.17
N ILE A 236 -7.32 17.70 -2.39
CA ILE A 236 -7.56 16.73 -3.45
C ILE A 236 -6.38 15.75 -3.45
N LEU A 237 -6.54 14.63 -2.75
CA LEU A 237 -5.53 13.58 -2.61
C LEU A 237 -5.89 12.40 -3.53
N THR A 238 -5.49 12.51 -4.80
CA THR A 238 -5.80 11.53 -5.83
C THR A 238 -4.53 10.89 -6.37
N ARG A 239 -4.47 9.55 -6.41
CA ARG A 239 -3.49 8.84 -7.23
C ARG A 239 -3.88 9.02 -8.69
N HIS A 240 -3.09 9.75 -9.47
CA HIS A 240 -3.31 9.90 -10.91
C HIS A 240 -3.18 8.53 -11.58
N LEU A 241 -4.29 7.99 -12.08
CA LEU A 241 -4.36 6.68 -12.74
C LEU A 241 -4.13 6.86 -14.23
N GLY A 242 -5.10 7.42 -14.95
CA GLY A 242 -5.02 7.45 -16.41
C GLY A 242 -4.15 8.57 -16.98
N TRP A 243 -3.93 9.69 -16.28
CA TRP A 243 -2.95 10.69 -16.75
C TRP A 243 -1.52 10.14 -16.81
N MET A 244 -1.19 9.21 -15.91
CA MET A 244 0.11 8.54 -15.89
C MET A 244 0.27 7.51 -17.01
N GLU A 245 -0.84 7.06 -17.61
CA GLU A 245 -0.87 6.04 -18.66
C GLU A 245 -1.04 6.62 -20.06
N LEU A 246 -1.12 7.96 -20.16
CA LEU A 246 -1.16 8.65 -21.44
C LEU A 246 0.15 8.41 -22.23
N PRO A 247 0.07 8.03 -23.52
CA PRO A 247 1.26 7.88 -24.36
C PRO A 247 2.11 9.15 -24.39
N THR A 248 3.43 9.02 -24.49
CA THR A 248 4.34 10.16 -24.69
C THR A 248 4.08 10.91 -26.00
N THR A 249 3.42 10.25 -26.96
CA THR A 249 2.98 10.80 -28.24
C THR A 249 1.63 11.54 -28.17
N THR A 250 1.03 11.70 -26.99
CA THR A 250 -0.22 12.44 -26.83
C THR A 250 -0.06 13.86 -27.36
N SER A 251 -0.93 14.29 -28.28
CA SER A 251 -0.80 15.58 -28.96
C SER A 251 -1.01 16.76 -28.00
N ASN A 252 -0.42 17.91 -28.32
CA ASN A 252 -0.54 19.13 -27.53
C ASN A 252 -2.01 19.58 -27.40
N GLU A 253 -2.82 19.39 -28.45
CA GLU A 253 -4.26 19.70 -28.47
C GLU A 253 -5.02 18.82 -27.50
N ALA A 254 -4.73 17.51 -27.48
CA ALA A 254 -5.32 16.58 -26.52
C ALA A 254 -4.95 16.95 -25.07
N VAL A 255 -3.68 17.28 -24.82
CA VAL A 255 -3.23 17.75 -23.50
C VAL A 255 -3.94 19.05 -23.12
N ALA A 256 -4.10 20.00 -24.04
CA ALA A 256 -4.81 21.25 -23.78
C ALA A 256 -6.29 21.02 -23.41
N MET A 257 -6.97 20.08 -24.06
CA MET A 257 -8.35 19.69 -23.71
C MET A 257 -8.43 19.06 -22.31
N ILE A 258 -7.49 18.19 -21.96
CA ILE A 258 -7.41 17.57 -20.62
C ILE A 258 -7.18 18.64 -19.56
N VAL A 259 -6.24 19.56 -19.78
CA VAL A 259 -5.96 20.69 -18.89
C VAL A 259 -7.20 21.57 -18.72
N SER A 260 -7.89 21.92 -19.81
CA SER A 260 -9.11 22.73 -19.78
C SER A 260 -10.22 22.05 -18.95
N THR A 261 -10.37 20.73 -19.09
CA THR A 261 -11.35 19.95 -18.32
C THR A 261 -11.02 19.94 -16.83
N ALA A 262 -9.75 19.67 -16.47
CA ALA A 262 -9.30 19.69 -15.07
C ALA A 262 -9.43 21.09 -14.45
N ALA A 263 -9.07 22.13 -15.20
CA ALA A 263 -9.23 23.53 -14.80
C ALA A 263 -10.70 23.90 -14.57
N ALA A 264 -11.62 23.41 -15.40
CA ALA A 264 -13.05 23.62 -15.21
C ALA A 264 -13.55 22.99 -13.91
N ILE A 265 -13.11 21.77 -13.59
CA ILE A 265 -13.45 21.11 -12.32
C ILE A 265 -12.93 21.92 -11.12
N LEU A 266 -11.65 22.34 -11.17
CA LEU A 266 -11.07 23.16 -10.09
C LEU A 266 -11.80 24.49 -9.93
N ARG A 267 -12.20 25.12 -11.04
CA ARG A 267 -13.00 26.36 -11.01
C ARG A 267 -14.34 26.13 -10.31
N ASP A 268 -15.07 25.08 -10.66
CA ASP A 268 -16.36 24.76 -10.03
C ASP A 268 -16.19 24.52 -8.51
N LEU A 269 -15.16 23.77 -8.11
CA LEU A 269 -14.85 23.54 -6.69
C LEU A 269 -14.46 24.84 -5.97
N SER A 270 -13.69 25.72 -6.63
CA SER A 270 -13.22 26.99 -6.06
C SER A 270 -14.34 28.01 -5.78
N GLN A 271 -15.52 27.83 -6.38
CA GLN A 271 -16.70 28.65 -6.08
C GLN A 271 -17.30 28.30 -4.72
N VAL A 272 -17.10 27.08 -4.25
CA VAL A 272 -17.63 26.59 -2.97
C VAL A 272 -16.60 26.72 -1.85
N VAL A 273 -15.34 26.37 -2.14
CA VAL A 273 -14.24 26.40 -1.16
C VAL A 273 -13.85 27.85 -0.84
N THR A 274 -13.84 28.24 0.43
CA THR A 274 -13.73 29.65 0.82
C THR A 274 -12.29 30.18 0.81
N ASP A 275 -11.29 29.40 1.21
CA ASP A 275 -9.88 29.80 1.31
C ASP A 275 -9.04 29.13 0.22
N ARG A 276 -8.68 27.84 0.39
CA ARG A 276 -7.66 27.17 -0.46
C ARG A 276 -8.01 25.76 -0.88
N ILE A 277 -7.53 25.41 -2.08
CA ILE A 277 -7.57 24.03 -2.62
C ILE A 277 -6.14 23.54 -2.80
N PHE A 278 -5.77 22.47 -2.11
CA PHE A 278 -4.50 21.77 -2.31
C PHE A 278 -4.71 20.59 -3.23
N VAL A 279 -3.90 20.46 -4.28
CA VAL A 279 -3.99 19.37 -5.26
C VAL A 279 -2.72 18.55 -5.22
N LEU A 280 -2.86 17.26 -4.93
CA LEU A 280 -1.73 16.33 -4.93
C LEU A 280 -1.18 16.16 -6.34
N HIS A 281 0.13 16.37 -6.45
CA HIS A 281 0.87 16.15 -7.67
C HIS A 281 1.03 14.66 -8.02
N ALA A 282 1.32 14.37 -9.28
CA ALA A 282 1.73 13.03 -9.66
C ALA A 282 3.11 12.72 -9.07
N ILE A 283 3.22 11.54 -8.45
CA ILE A 283 4.43 11.01 -7.84
C ILE A 283 4.94 9.81 -8.65
N PRO A 284 6.25 9.53 -8.64
CA PRO A 284 6.79 8.31 -9.20
C PRO A 284 6.05 7.08 -8.67
N ARG A 285 5.59 6.21 -9.58
CA ARG A 285 4.86 4.99 -9.23
C ARG A 285 5.80 3.79 -9.31
N GLN A 286 5.78 2.96 -8.29
CA GLN A 286 6.48 1.67 -8.31
C GLN A 286 5.82 0.73 -9.32
N LYS A 287 6.51 -0.33 -9.78
CA LYS A 287 5.84 -1.35 -10.58
C LYS A 287 4.88 -2.14 -9.69
N PHE A 288 3.71 -2.44 -10.23
CA PHE A 288 2.63 -3.11 -9.50
C PHE A 288 3.06 -4.52 -9.07
N ASN A 289 2.61 -4.95 -7.88
CA ASN A 289 2.94 -6.26 -7.30
C ASN A 289 4.44 -6.55 -7.13
N ILE A 290 5.31 -5.53 -7.07
CA ILE A 290 6.68 -5.80 -6.62
C ILE A 290 6.66 -6.03 -5.11
N HIS A 291 7.16 -7.20 -4.72
CA HIS A 291 7.62 -7.47 -3.36
C HIS A 291 9.13 -7.28 -3.31
N LEU A 292 9.65 -6.79 -2.17
CA LEU A 292 11.07 -6.90 -1.91
C LEU A 292 11.41 -8.39 -1.84
N ASN A 293 12.15 -8.88 -2.85
CA ASN A 293 12.53 -10.28 -2.91
C ASN A 293 13.48 -10.59 -1.74
N PRO A 294 13.20 -11.61 -0.91
CA PRO A 294 14.10 -12.01 0.16
C PRO A 294 15.55 -12.18 -0.28
N SER A 295 15.80 -12.73 -1.48
CA SER A 295 17.16 -12.92 -2.00
C SER A 295 17.89 -11.61 -2.32
N ASP A 296 17.16 -10.55 -2.64
CA ASP A 296 17.73 -9.22 -2.89
C ASP A 296 18.06 -8.51 -1.56
N VAL A 297 17.28 -8.75 -0.51
CA VAL A 297 17.50 -8.18 0.84
C VAL A 297 18.55 -8.98 1.64
N LEU A 298 18.66 -10.29 1.42
CA LEU A 298 19.58 -11.21 2.12
C LEU A 298 20.99 -11.25 1.51
N GLY A 299 21.21 -10.62 0.36
CA GLY A 299 22.55 -10.51 -0.24
C GLY A 299 23.43 -9.56 0.56
N VAL A 300 24.19 -10.08 1.53
CA VAL A 300 25.14 -9.31 2.34
C VAL A 300 26.04 -8.46 1.41
N GLY A 301 25.93 -7.14 1.51
CA GLY A 301 26.71 -6.19 0.72
C GLY A 301 26.08 -5.72 -0.62
N LYS A 302 24.87 -6.17 -0.97
CA LYS A 302 24.17 -5.70 -2.19
C LYS A 302 23.37 -4.44 -1.90
N VAL A 303 23.76 -3.32 -2.50
CA VAL A 303 22.95 -2.08 -2.48
C VAL A 303 21.77 -2.27 -3.43
N LEU A 304 20.55 -2.12 -2.91
CA LEU A 304 19.33 -2.18 -3.71
C LEU A 304 19.18 -0.91 -4.54
N ASP A 305 19.01 -1.07 -5.85
CA ASP A 305 18.76 0.07 -6.75
C ASP A 305 17.30 0.53 -6.64
N GLN A 306 17.09 1.70 -6.03
CA GLN A 306 15.79 2.37 -5.90
C GLN A 306 15.06 2.52 -7.25
N MET A 307 15.80 2.80 -8.33
CA MET A 307 15.21 3.07 -9.64
C MET A 307 14.65 1.82 -10.29
N SER A 308 15.19 0.65 -9.96
CA SER A 308 14.71 -0.65 -10.46
C SER A 308 13.26 -0.96 -10.06
N PHE A 309 12.79 -0.36 -8.96
CA PHE A 309 11.42 -0.51 -8.43
C PHE A 309 10.42 0.46 -9.08
N ILE A 310 10.89 1.51 -9.77
CA ILE A 310 10.04 2.52 -10.39
C ILE A 310 9.59 2.08 -11.77
N SER A 311 8.32 2.33 -12.10
CA SER A 311 7.76 2.05 -13.42
C SER A 311 8.18 3.12 -14.43
N GLN A 312 9.07 2.76 -15.35
CA GLN A 312 9.58 3.64 -16.40
C GLN A 312 8.60 3.82 -17.58
N SER A 313 7.57 2.98 -17.67
CA SER A 313 6.55 3.04 -18.74
C SER A 313 5.51 4.15 -18.55
N LEU A 314 5.51 4.82 -17.39
CA LEU A 314 4.48 5.79 -17.04
C LEU A 314 4.93 7.21 -17.37
N ASN A 315 3.98 8.03 -17.79
CA ASN A 315 4.22 9.40 -18.21
C ASN A 315 4.10 10.38 -17.04
N LEU A 316 5.02 10.26 -16.09
CA LEU A 316 5.07 11.13 -14.91
C LEU A 316 5.15 12.62 -15.30
N ALA A 317 6.02 12.96 -16.26
CA ALA A 317 6.22 14.34 -16.69
C ALA A 317 4.92 14.96 -17.26
N LEU A 318 4.18 14.21 -18.06
CA LEU A 318 2.91 14.70 -18.62
C LEU A 318 1.83 14.86 -17.55
N ALA A 319 1.64 13.86 -16.67
CA ALA A 319 0.67 13.95 -15.58
C ALA A 319 0.98 15.13 -14.66
N ARG A 320 2.28 15.41 -14.43
CA ARG A 320 2.72 16.58 -13.69
C ARG A 320 2.38 17.88 -14.42
N THR A 321 2.75 17.99 -15.70
CA THR A 321 2.42 19.16 -16.53
C THR A 321 0.92 19.46 -16.56
N ILE A 322 0.08 18.44 -16.69
CA ILE A 322 -1.38 18.59 -16.67
C ILE A 322 -1.84 19.18 -15.32
N THR A 323 -1.36 18.61 -14.21
CA THR A 323 -1.71 19.07 -12.86
C THR A 323 -1.32 20.54 -12.64
N GLU A 324 -0.08 20.90 -12.98
CA GLU A 324 0.45 22.26 -12.82
C GLU A 324 -0.33 23.28 -13.65
N LYS A 325 -0.57 22.99 -14.93
CA LYS A 325 -1.34 23.88 -15.82
C LYS A 325 -2.78 24.04 -15.35
N ALA A 326 -3.43 22.97 -14.90
CA ALA A 326 -4.79 23.05 -14.36
C ALA A 326 -4.84 23.93 -13.10
N VAL A 327 -3.92 23.71 -12.15
CA VAL A 327 -3.85 24.49 -10.89
C VAL A 327 -3.51 25.95 -11.14
N ALA A 328 -2.63 26.26 -12.10
CA ALA A 328 -2.25 27.64 -12.43
C ALA A 328 -3.44 28.53 -12.85
N SER A 329 -4.51 27.93 -13.38
CA SER A 329 -5.73 28.64 -13.77
C SER A 329 -6.67 28.98 -12.59
N CYS A 330 -6.37 28.49 -11.37
CA CYS A 330 -7.21 28.62 -10.19
C CYS A 330 -6.50 29.38 -9.07
N ARG A 331 -6.97 30.60 -8.77
CA ARG A 331 -6.36 31.50 -7.77
C ARG A 331 -6.26 30.88 -6.36
N LYS A 332 -7.25 30.08 -5.95
CA LYS A 332 -7.30 29.38 -4.66
C LYS A 332 -6.47 28.09 -4.64
N CYS A 333 -6.07 27.59 -5.80
CA CYS A 333 -5.47 26.26 -5.93
C CYS A 333 -3.95 26.29 -5.77
N ARG A 334 -3.38 25.30 -5.09
CA ARG A 334 -1.93 25.13 -4.92
C ARG A 334 -1.57 23.65 -5.07
N VAL A 335 -0.48 23.37 -5.78
CA VAL A 335 0.05 22.00 -5.87
C VAL A 335 0.75 21.65 -4.56
N ILE A 336 0.54 20.43 -4.08
CA ILE A 336 1.36 19.80 -3.04
C ILE A 336 2.07 18.59 -3.63
N ASP A 337 3.34 18.42 -3.29
CA ASP A 337 4.19 17.42 -3.96
C ASP A 337 4.97 16.61 -2.94
N TYR A 338 4.69 15.31 -2.84
CA TYR A 338 5.38 14.43 -1.92
C TYR A 338 6.80 14.06 -2.35
N THR A 339 7.20 14.36 -3.60
CA THR A 339 8.58 14.09 -4.03
C THR A 339 9.60 14.83 -3.17
N GLN A 340 9.24 15.95 -2.56
CA GLN A 340 10.10 16.67 -1.60
C GLN A 340 10.37 15.90 -0.30
N VAL A 341 9.54 14.91 0.03
CA VAL A 341 9.66 14.07 1.23
C VAL A 341 10.47 12.81 0.93
N PHE A 342 10.32 12.27 -0.27
CA PHE A 342 10.87 10.97 -0.65
C PHE A 342 12.06 11.06 -1.62
N THR A 343 12.46 12.24 -2.08
CA THR A 343 13.65 12.41 -2.93
C THR A 343 14.86 12.78 -2.08
N VAL A 344 15.92 11.98 -2.18
CA VAL A 344 17.22 12.27 -1.55
C VAL A 344 18.28 12.22 -2.65
N ASN A 345 19.11 13.25 -2.75
CA ASN A 345 20.15 13.38 -3.78
C ASN A 345 19.61 13.13 -5.20
N ASN A 346 18.49 13.79 -5.56
CA ASN A 346 17.79 13.65 -6.84
C ASN A 346 17.28 12.24 -7.17
N THR A 347 17.30 11.31 -6.21
CA THR A 347 16.77 9.96 -6.38
C THR A 347 15.52 9.79 -5.54
N TYR A 348 14.40 9.46 -6.20
CA TYR A 348 13.16 9.14 -5.51
C TYR A 348 13.31 7.79 -4.79
N LYS A 349 13.11 7.78 -3.48
CA LYS A 349 13.25 6.61 -2.61
C LYS A 349 11.91 5.90 -2.49
N THR A 350 11.91 4.61 -2.82
CA THR A 350 10.75 3.71 -2.75
C THR A 350 10.65 2.99 -1.41
N PHE A 351 11.79 2.82 -0.75
CA PHE A 351 11.97 2.31 0.61
C PHE A 351 13.07 3.12 1.31
N ASP A 352 13.14 3.01 2.63
CA ASP A 352 14.19 3.63 3.43
C ASP A 352 15.48 2.80 3.35
N GLU A 353 16.59 3.42 2.94
CA GLU A 353 17.85 2.70 2.72
C GLU A 353 18.48 2.17 4.01
N ARG A 354 18.09 2.70 5.18
CA ARG A 354 18.58 2.25 6.48
C ARG A 354 17.75 1.09 7.02
N THR A 355 16.42 1.19 6.95
CA THR A 355 15.52 0.17 7.53
C THR A 355 15.02 -0.85 6.52
N LEU A 356 15.20 -0.57 5.22
CA LEU A 356 14.68 -1.31 4.07
C LEU A 356 13.15 -1.43 4.01
N LEU A 357 12.42 -0.74 4.90
CA LEU A 357 10.96 -0.71 4.89
C LEU A 357 10.43 0.11 3.72
N ALA A 358 9.48 -0.47 2.99
CA ALA A 358 8.84 0.20 1.88
C ALA A 358 7.97 1.38 2.35
N TYR A 359 8.04 2.52 1.64
CA TYR A 359 7.14 3.65 1.88
C TYR A 359 5.75 3.43 1.26
N VAL A 360 5.69 2.60 0.23
CA VAL A 360 4.48 2.27 -0.54
C VAL A 360 4.44 0.75 -0.69
N ASN A 361 3.27 0.15 -0.51
CA ASN A 361 3.08 -1.30 -0.60
C ASN A 361 2.89 -1.76 -2.06
N CYS A 362 2.77 -3.07 -2.24
CA CYS A 362 2.59 -3.73 -3.55
C CYS A 362 1.33 -3.26 -4.33
N GLN A 363 0.31 -2.75 -3.63
CA GLN A 363 -0.95 -2.20 -4.17
C GLN A 363 -0.86 -0.68 -4.43
N LEU A 364 0.34 -0.12 -4.26
CA LEU A 364 0.70 1.26 -4.53
C LEU A 364 0.01 2.26 -3.57
N HIS A 365 -0.28 1.88 -2.33
CA HIS A 365 -0.70 2.79 -1.25
C HIS A 365 0.44 3.00 -0.25
N PHE A 366 0.47 4.15 0.43
CA PHE A 366 1.51 4.38 1.43
C PHE A 366 1.33 3.42 2.60
N THR A 367 2.42 2.76 2.98
CA THR A 367 2.51 1.98 4.21
C THR A 367 2.37 2.94 5.40
N PRO A 368 2.09 2.43 6.61
CA PRO A 368 2.09 3.30 7.78
C PRO A 368 3.44 3.99 8.01
N TYR A 369 4.56 3.39 7.57
CA TYR A 369 5.86 4.07 7.57
C TYR A 369 5.93 5.23 6.57
N GLY A 370 5.48 5.03 5.33
CA GLY A 370 5.39 6.10 4.34
C GLY A 370 4.48 7.26 4.79
N LEU A 371 3.33 6.94 5.38
CA LEU A 371 2.42 7.95 5.96
C LEU A 371 3.07 8.73 7.10
N HIS A 372 3.87 8.07 7.94
CA HIS A 372 4.62 8.74 9.00
C HIS A 372 5.60 9.78 8.46
N ARG A 373 6.32 9.48 7.36
CA ARG A 373 7.22 10.44 6.69
C ARG A 373 6.48 11.68 6.17
N LEU A 374 5.18 11.57 5.89
CA LEU A 374 4.34 12.69 5.45
C LEU A 374 3.84 13.58 6.59
N ARG A 375 3.92 13.16 7.87
CA ARG A 375 3.42 13.98 8.99
C ARG A 375 4.07 15.36 9.07
N PRO A 376 5.41 15.53 9.05
CA PRO A 376 6.01 16.86 9.08
C PRO A 376 5.64 17.71 7.87
N PHE A 377 5.43 17.07 6.72
CA PHE A 377 5.00 17.76 5.51
C PHE A 377 3.60 18.37 5.68
N PHE A 378 2.63 17.57 6.12
CA PHE A 378 1.29 18.05 6.36
C PHE A 378 1.21 19.03 7.53
N LYS A 379 1.96 18.81 8.61
CA LYS A 379 2.04 19.75 9.74
C LYS A 379 2.43 21.16 9.28
N ARG A 380 3.49 21.27 8.47
CA ARG A 380 3.90 22.56 7.87
C ARG A 380 2.82 23.19 6.99
N ILE A 381 2.03 22.39 6.28
CA ILE A 381 0.91 22.93 5.50
C ILE A 381 -0.17 23.45 6.44
N CYS A 382 -0.63 22.62 7.39
CA CYS A 382 -1.70 22.94 8.34
C CYS A 382 -1.38 24.20 9.15
N ASP A 383 -0.14 24.35 9.63
CA ASP A 383 0.32 25.50 10.41
C ASP A 383 0.31 26.82 9.63
N ASN A 384 0.31 26.74 8.29
CA ASN A 384 0.34 27.90 7.40
C ASN A 384 -1.01 28.14 6.69
N ILE A 385 -2.09 27.50 7.13
CA ILE A 385 -3.44 27.79 6.65
C ILE A 385 -3.95 29.05 7.39
N SER A 386 -4.30 30.09 6.64
CA SER A 386 -4.80 31.35 7.19
C SER A 386 -6.30 31.36 7.44
N TYR A 387 -7.06 30.44 6.83
CA TYR A 387 -8.54 30.43 6.83
C TYR A 387 -9.15 31.77 6.39
N SER A 388 -8.43 32.48 5.53
CA SER A 388 -8.83 33.76 4.98
C SER A 388 -9.77 33.52 3.80
N ARG A 389 -10.94 34.16 3.76
CA ARG A 389 -11.79 34.08 2.57
C ARG A 389 -11.06 34.72 1.38
N ILE A 390 -10.65 33.90 0.43
CA ILE A 390 -10.08 34.37 -0.83
C ILE A 390 -11.26 34.66 -1.76
N ILE A 391 -11.45 35.93 -2.11
CA ILE A 391 -12.48 36.37 -3.07
C ILE A 391 -12.00 36.12 -4.49
#